data_AF-A0A431W3S0-F1
#
_entry.id   AF-A0A431W3S0-F1
#
_cell.length_a   1.000
_cell.length_b   1.000
_cell.length_c   1.000
_cell.angle_alpha   90.00
_cell.angle_beta   90.00
_cell.angle_gamma   90.00
#
_symmetry.space_group_name_H-M   'P 1'
#
loop_
_entity.id
_entity.type
_entity.pdbx_description
1 polymer ?
#
loop_
_entity_poly.entity_id
_entity_poly.type
_entity_poly.pdbx_seq_one_letter_code
_entity_poly.pdbx_strand_id
1 'polypeptide(L)'
;MKNNTAQQLVEQNNKAREQLTPENKKYYEDVLVYMRTFGIFHEELDTERHLMTILQDILEAQKHGESAEEYFGKNPKEIIDQLTKQFEKPSWKSIFKIGGLIFLISSFYTICGVFIAPTLQINVLVLLMNGLLSIALVYGAFKLLHWSIYIKKQIPKIIKFLFVWILTMIPIGLFVLINLYAPKRGIVKIDPPFDWIAIVIILILATVYVLFKKKREFYGALVYIVILGFFGLLLRIPQTNELFQGGKNPTFLVLAIILPLALFGIVNWLVFRKMKDDN
;
A
#
# COMPACT_ATOMS: atom_id res chain seq x y z
N MET A 1 11.32 16.83 -6.11
CA MET A 1 11.74 17.85 -5.14
C MET A 1 10.76 17.99 -3.96
N LYS A 2 9.43 18.07 -4.14
CA LYS A 2 8.46 18.13 -3.01
C LYS A 2 8.53 16.97 -2.00
N ASN A 3 8.73 15.72 -2.45
CA ASN A 3 8.78 14.55 -1.54
C ASN A 3 9.94 14.61 -0.53
N ASN A 4 11.08 15.20 -0.89
CA ASN A 4 12.21 15.31 0.03
C ASN A 4 11.87 16.24 1.20
N THR A 5 11.06 17.28 0.97
CA THR A 5 10.67 18.23 2.01
C THR A 5 9.69 17.63 3.02
N ALA A 6 8.72 16.83 2.57
CA ALA A 6 7.80 16.14 3.47
C ALA A 6 8.54 15.10 4.33
N GLN A 7 9.42 14.29 3.72
CA GLN A 7 10.25 13.33 4.45
C GLN A 7 11.20 14.01 5.45
N GLN A 8 11.79 15.14 5.09
CA GLN A 8 12.58 15.96 6.01
C GLN A 8 11.76 16.44 7.20
N LEU A 9 10.52 16.89 6.98
CA LEU A 9 9.62 17.27 8.08
C LEU A 9 9.29 16.09 8.97
N VAL A 10 9.01 14.91 8.42
CA VAL A 10 8.80 13.68 9.21
C VAL A 10 10.01 13.36 10.08
N GLU A 11 11.22 13.46 9.54
CA GLU A 11 12.45 13.19 10.29
C GLU A 11 12.71 14.24 11.38
N GLN A 12 12.55 15.53 11.06
CA GLN A 12 12.63 16.61 12.03
C GLN A 12 11.59 16.44 13.14
N ASN A 13 10.38 16.04 12.76
CA ASN A 13 9.28 15.80 13.69
C ASN A 13 9.64 14.70 14.68
N ASN A 14 10.13 13.56 14.17
CA ASN A 14 10.57 12.45 15.00
C ASN A 14 11.65 12.88 15.99
N LYS A 15 12.63 13.69 15.57
CA LYS A 15 13.70 14.21 16.44
C LYS A 15 13.17 15.18 17.49
N ALA A 16 12.34 16.14 17.10
CA ALA A 16 11.79 17.15 18.01
C ALA A 16 10.81 16.55 19.02
N ARG A 17 10.05 15.51 18.63
CA ARG A 17 9.12 14.81 19.51
C ARG A 17 9.81 14.13 20.70
N GLU A 18 11.07 13.73 20.57
CA GLU A 18 11.84 13.16 21.68
C GLU A 18 12.21 14.20 22.76
N GLN A 19 12.01 15.49 22.50
CA GLN A 19 12.25 16.58 23.46
C GLN A 19 11.02 16.88 24.33
N LEU A 20 9.87 16.26 24.04
CA LEU A 20 8.64 16.43 24.81
C LEU A 20 8.72 15.69 26.14
N THR A 21 8.07 16.24 27.17
CA THR A 21 7.77 15.48 28.39
C THR A 21 6.88 14.27 28.05
N PRO A 22 6.88 13.20 28.88
CA PRO A 22 6.05 12.02 28.62
C PRO A 22 4.56 12.33 28.43
N GLU A 23 4.04 13.30 29.17
CA GLU A 23 2.65 13.78 29.09
C GLU A 23 2.37 14.47 27.76
N ASN A 24 3.21 15.44 27.37
CA ASN A 24 3.08 16.16 26.11
C ASN A 24 3.31 15.25 24.90
N LYS A 25 4.23 14.28 25.02
CA LYS A 25 4.50 13.29 23.97
C LYS A 25 3.27 12.46 23.68
N LYS A 26 2.59 11.97 24.72
CA LYS A 26 1.34 11.20 24.56
C LYS A 26 0.25 12.03 23.90
N TYR A 27 0.07 13.28 24.33
CA TYR A 27 -0.89 14.20 23.71
C TYR A 27 -0.58 14.40 22.22
N TYR A 28 0.69 14.65 21.89
CA TYR A 28 1.11 14.88 20.51
C TYR A 28 1.02 13.62 19.63
N GLU A 29 1.24 12.43 20.17
CA GLU A 29 1.06 11.18 19.44
C GLU A 29 -0.40 10.96 19.03
N ASP A 30 -1.37 11.31 19.89
CA ASP A 30 -2.79 11.30 19.52
C ASP A 30 -3.08 12.29 18.38
N VAL A 31 -2.48 13.48 18.43
CA VAL A 31 -2.59 14.50 17.35
C VAL A 31 -2.05 13.95 16.04
N LEU A 32 -0.87 13.33 16.08
CA LEU A 32 -0.16 12.81 14.93
C LEU A 32 -0.97 11.71 14.22
N VAL A 33 -1.52 10.76 14.97
CA VAL A 33 -2.35 9.69 14.39
C VAL A 33 -3.64 10.26 13.79
N TYR A 34 -4.31 11.19 14.48
CA TYR A 34 -5.51 11.84 13.96
C TYR A 34 -5.19 12.54 12.62
N MET A 35 -4.19 13.42 12.60
CA MET A 35 -3.90 14.28 11.47
C MET A 35 -3.47 13.48 10.24
N ARG A 36 -2.63 12.45 10.40
CA ARG A 36 -2.19 11.60 9.28
C ARG A 36 -3.31 10.70 8.75
N THR A 37 -4.23 10.25 9.60
CA THR A 37 -5.38 9.46 9.15
C THR A 37 -6.42 10.31 8.42
N PHE A 38 -6.65 11.56 8.86
CA PHE A 38 -7.45 12.55 8.16
C PHE A 38 -6.79 12.99 6.83
N GLY A 39 -5.48 13.24 6.89
CA GLY A 39 -4.64 13.74 5.81
C GLY A 39 -4.36 12.77 4.69
N ILE A 40 -4.86 11.52 4.73
CA ILE A 40 -4.46 10.48 3.76
C ILE A 40 -4.70 10.89 2.31
N PHE A 41 -5.77 11.63 1.98
CA PHE A 41 -5.99 12.14 0.61
C PHE A 41 -5.53 13.59 0.41
N HIS A 42 -4.98 14.23 1.43
CA HIS A 42 -4.46 15.59 1.35
C HIS A 42 -3.01 15.59 0.85
N GLU A 43 -2.47 16.77 0.54
CA GLU A 43 -1.05 16.90 0.22
C GLU A 43 -0.22 16.61 1.49
N GLU A 44 0.65 15.59 1.40
CA GLU A 44 1.47 15.11 2.51
C GLU A 44 2.31 16.23 3.13
N LEU A 45 2.90 17.09 2.29
CA LEU A 45 3.73 18.21 2.74
C LEU A 45 2.96 19.18 3.66
N ASP A 46 1.71 19.49 3.32
CA ASP A 46 0.92 20.45 4.10
C ASP A 46 0.47 19.82 5.42
N THR A 47 0.12 18.53 5.41
CA THR A 47 -0.18 17.78 6.63
C THR A 47 1.02 17.78 7.59
N GLU A 48 2.22 17.49 7.09
CA GLU A 48 3.44 17.46 7.93
C GLU A 48 3.88 18.85 8.39
N ARG A 49 3.60 19.92 7.63
CA ARG A 49 3.82 21.31 8.09
C ARG A 49 2.95 21.65 9.28
N HIS A 50 1.65 21.37 9.20
CA HIS A 50 0.73 21.62 10.32
C HIS A 50 1.13 20.82 11.55
N LEU A 51 1.53 19.56 11.37
CA LEU A 51 2.04 18.73 12.46
C LEU A 51 3.29 19.33 13.11
N MET A 52 4.22 19.85 12.31
CA MET A 52 5.42 20.50 12.83
C MET A 52 5.08 21.78 13.60
N THR A 53 4.16 22.62 13.11
CA THR A 53 3.70 23.82 13.81
C THR A 53 3.13 23.46 15.18
N ILE A 54 2.22 22.50 15.25
CA ILE A 54 1.63 22.05 16.53
C ILE A 54 2.73 21.53 17.48
N LEU A 55 3.71 20.78 16.97
CA LEU A 55 4.81 20.28 17.81
C LEU A 55 5.66 21.42 18.38
N GLN A 56 5.93 22.45 17.59
CA GLN A 56 6.69 23.63 18.01
C GLN A 56 5.93 24.42 19.09
N ASP A 57 4.63 24.61 18.92
CA ASP A 57 3.78 25.28 19.90
C ASP A 57 3.76 24.52 21.24
N ILE A 58 3.68 23.17 21.21
CA ILE A 58 3.78 22.35 22.43
C ILE A 58 5.16 22.50 23.09
N LEU A 59 6.24 22.50 22.30
CA LEU A 59 7.59 22.67 22.85
C LEU A 59 7.77 24.06 23.49
N GLU A 60 7.15 25.10 22.94
CA GLU A 60 7.20 26.44 23.50
C GLU A 60 6.39 26.54 24.80
N ALA A 61 5.15 26.01 24.82
CA ALA A 61 4.35 25.91 26.04
C ALA A 61 5.11 25.17 27.15
N GLN A 62 5.76 24.06 26.80
CA GLN A 62 6.58 23.28 27.73
C GLN A 62 7.75 24.08 28.33
N LYS A 63 8.40 24.96 27.55
CA LYS A 63 9.45 25.86 28.08
C LYS A 63 8.90 26.88 29.07
N HIS A 64 7.65 27.29 28.89
CA HIS A 64 6.93 28.18 29.82
C HIS A 64 6.34 27.44 31.02
N GLY A 65 6.55 26.12 31.12
CA GLY A 65 6.03 25.29 32.22
C GLY A 65 4.56 24.90 32.05
N GLU A 66 3.96 25.12 30.87
CA GLU A 66 2.59 24.72 30.53
C GLU A 66 2.59 23.37 29.81
N SER A 67 1.66 22.49 30.18
CA SER A 67 1.42 21.24 29.47
C SER A 67 0.63 21.47 28.17
N ALA A 68 0.71 20.51 27.24
CA ALA A 68 -0.05 20.53 26.00
C ALA A 68 -1.56 20.57 26.27
N GLU A 69 -2.03 19.88 27.32
CA GLU A 69 -3.44 19.90 27.73
C GLU A 69 -3.88 21.25 28.30
N GLU A 70 -2.98 22.01 28.93
CA GLU A 70 -3.29 23.36 29.43
C GLU A 70 -3.32 24.37 28.28
N TYR A 71 -2.39 24.26 27.33
CA TYR A 71 -2.29 25.18 26.20
C TYR A 71 -3.35 24.93 25.12
N PHE A 72 -3.52 23.66 24.70
CA PHE A 72 -4.47 23.27 23.66
C PHE A 72 -5.80 22.75 24.22
N GLY A 73 -5.91 22.53 25.53
CA GLY A 73 -7.09 21.92 26.14
C GLY A 73 -6.98 20.39 26.22
N LYS A 74 -7.83 19.80 27.06
CA LYS A 74 -7.76 18.38 27.46
C LYS A 74 -8.07 17.37 26.35
N ASN A 75 -8.68 17.82 25.25
CA ASN A 75 -9.13 16.94 24.17
C ASN A 75 -8.44 17.31 22.86
N PRO A 76 -7.33 16.64 22.49
CA PRO A 76 -6.63 16.93 21.24
C PRO A 76 -7.54 16.85 20.03
N LYS A 77 -8.56 15.99 20.07
CA LYS A 77 -9.54 15.86 19.00
C LYS A 77 -10.27 17.16 18.70
N GLU A 78 -10.80 17.85 19.71
CA GLU A 78 -11.68 19.00 19.47
C GLU A 78 -10.94 20.13 18.78
N ILE A 79 -9.69 20.36 19.18
CA ILE A 79 -8.83 21.32 18.52
C ILE A 79 -8.50 20.87 17.11
N ILE A 80 -8.12 19.60 16.90
CA ILE A 80 -7.78 19.14 15.57
C ILE A 80 -9.01 19.14 14.64
N ASP A 81 -10.21 18.80 15.12
CA ASP A 81 -11.46 18.92 14.37
C ASP A 81 -11.70 20.37 13.94
N GLN A 82 -11.35 21.35 14.77
CA GLN A 82 -11.44 22.77 14.42
C GLN A 82 -10.37 23.20 13.42
N LEU A 83 -9.13 22.75 13.61
CA LEU A 83 -8.02 23.02 12.71
C LEU A 83 -8.28 22.41 11.33
N THR A 84 -8.71 21.15 11.27
CA THR A 84 -8.96 20.41 10.02
C THR A 84 -10.14 20.94 9.22
N LYS A 85 -11.11 21.63 9.84
CA LYS A 85 -12.16 22.37 9.12
C LYS A 85 -11.62 23.50 8.24
N GLN A 86 -10.43 24.02 8.57
CA GLN A 86 -9.77 25.07 7.80
C GLN A 86 -8.91 24.50 6.67
N PHE A 87 -8.75 23.18 6.57
CA PHE A 87 -7.93 22.57 5.54
C PHE A 87 -8.63 22.65 4.20
N GLU A 88 -7.85 22.91 3.15
CA GLU A 88 -8.36 22.78 1.79
C GLU A 88 -8.80 21.34 1.53
N LYS A 89 -9.91 21.19 0.80
CA LYS A 89 -10.40 19.86 0.40
C LYS A 89 -9.33 19.14 -0.40
N PRO A 90 -9.22 17.80 -0.28
CA PRO A 90 -8.24 17.04 -1.02
C PRO A 90 -8.47 17.23 -2.53
N SER A 91 -7.41 17.56 -3.25
CA SER A 91 -7.51 17.75 -4.70
C SER A 91 -7.82 16.43 -5.40
N TRP A 92 -8.56 16.49 -6.51
CA TRP A 92 -8.81 15.32 -7.36
C TRP A 92 -7.51 14.59 -7.75
N LYS A 93 -6.44 15.36 -8.00
CA LYS A 93 -5.12 14.81 -8.31
C LYS A 93 -4.56 13.94 -7.17
N SER A 94 -4.69 14.39 -5.92
CA SER A 94 -4.23 13.62 -4.76
C SER A 94 -5.05 12.35 -4.58
N ILE A 95 -6.39 12.46 -4.69
CA ILE A 95 -7.31 11.32 -4.61
C ILE A 95 -6.96 10.27 -5.68
N PHE A 96 -6.82 10.68 -6.94
CA PHE A 96 -6.46 9.76 -8.04
C PHE A 96 -5.06 9.18 -7.89
N LYS A 97 -4.08 9.94 -7.39
CA LYS A 97 -2.72 9.44 -7.16
C LYS A 97 -2.72 8.29 -6.15
N ILE A 98 -3.41 8.47 -5.02
CA ILE A 98 -3.42 7.48 -3.93
C ILE A 98 -4.35 6.32 -4.27
N GLY A 99 -5.56 6.61 -4.78
CA GLY A 99 -6.48 5.58 -5.27
C GLY A 99 -5.85 4.74 -6.37
N GLY A 100 -5.17 5.37 -7.34
CA GLY A 100 -4.46 4.69 -8.41
C GLY A 100 -3.29 3.84 -7.91
N LEU A 101 -2.55 4.30 -6.90
CA LEU A 101 -1.49 3.51 -6.27
C LEU A 101 -2.05 2.26 -5.56
N ILE A 102 -3.13 2.42 -4.78
CA ILE A 102 -3.81 1.30 -4.12
C ILE A 102 -4.35 0.31 -5.16
N PHE A 103 -4.96 0.82 -6.23
CA PHE A 103 -5.44 0.01 -7.35
C PHE A 103 -4.31 -0.79 -8.00
N LEU A 104 -3.17 -0.14 -8.29
CA LEU A 104 -2.03 -0.78 -8.93
C LEU A 104 -1.42 -1.87 -8.04
N ILE A 105 -1.22 -1.59 -6.76
CA ILE A 105 -0.65 -2.55 -5.79
C ILE A 105 -1.59 -3.75 -5.63
N SER A 106 -2.89 -3.52 -5.46
CA SER A 106 -3.87 -4.61 -5.31
C SER A 106 -4.05 -5.45 -6.58
N SER A 107 -3.91 -4.83 -7.75
CA SER A 107 -4.04 -5.49 -9.05
C SER A 107 -2.77 -6.23 -9.49
N PHE A 108 -1.63 -5.94 -8.86
CA PHE A 108 -0.31 -6.42 -9.29
C PHE A 108 -0.26 -7.94 -9.45
N TYR A 109 -0.66 -8.69 -8.44
CA TYR A 109 -0.61 -10.15 -8.45
C TYR A 109 -1.56 -10.76 -9.48
N THR A 110 -2.75 -10.17 -9.66
CA THR A 110 -3.70 -10.59 -10.70
C THR A 110 -3.08 -10.44 -12.08
N ILE A 111 -2.52 -9.26 -12.40
CA ILE A 111 -1.92 -8.96 -13.71
C ILE A 111 -0.74 -9.89 -13.99
N CYS A 112 0.18 -10.04 -13.03
CA CYS A 112 1.36 -10.89 -13.21
C CYS A 112 0.99 -12.38 -13.27
N GLY A 113 -0.03 -12.79 -12.49
CA GLY A 113 -0.53 -14.16 -12.48
C GLY A 113 -1.10 -14.62 -13.83
N VAL A 114 -1.63 -13.70 -14.65
CA VAL A 114 -2.10 -14.03 -16.01
C VAL A 114 -0.97 -14.59 -16.89
N PHE A 115 0.29 -14.24 -16.62
CA PHE A 115 1.41 -14.73 -17.43
C PHE A 115 1.54 -16.25 -17.41
N ILE A 116 1.29 -16.89 -16.27
CA ILE A 116 1.39 -18.35 -16.14
C ILE A 116 0.07 -19.07 -16.42
N ALA A 117 -0.98 -18.35 -16.83
CA ALA A 117 -2.22 -18.95 -17.29
C ALA A 117 -2.05 -19.57 -18.69
N PRO A 118 -2.75 -20.68 -19.00
CA PRO A 118 -2.67 -21.34 -20.32
C PRO A 118 -3.09 -20.42 -21.47
N THR A 119 -4.01 -19.49 -21.20
CA THR A 119 -4.43 -18.44 -22.12
C THR A 119 -4.20 -17.09 -21.46
N LEU A 120 -3.64 -16.13 -22.20
CA LEU A 120 -3.46 -14.77 -21.71
C LEU A 120 -4.82 -14.05 -21.76
N GLN A 121 -5.56 -14.11 -20.67
CA GLN A 121 -6.87 -13.48 -20.56
C GLN A 121 -7.06 -12.81 -19.20
N ILE A 122 -7.72 -11.65 -19.20
CA ILE A 122 -8.03 -10.91 -18.00
C ILE A 122 -9.50 -10.50 -18.02
N ASN A 123 -10.21 -10.75 -16.92
CA ASN A 123 -11.53 -10.19 -16.72
C ASN A 123 -11.37 -8.77 -16.18
N VAL A 124 -11.51 -7.78 -17.08
CA VAL A 124 -11.32 -6.36 -16.74
C VAL A 124 -12.35 -5.91 -15.71
N LEU A 125 -13.56 -6.45 -15.74
CA LEU A 125 -14.59 -6.13 -14.75
C LEU A 125 -14.20 -6.63 -13.36
N VAL A 126 -13.72 -7.87 -13.24
CA VAL A 126 -13.20 -8.41 -11.96
C VAL A 126 -12.02 -7.59 -11.46
N LEU A 127 -11.11 -7.21 -12.34
CA LEU A 127 -9.96 -6.36 -12.00
C LEU A 127 -10.42 -5.02 -11.42
N LEU A 128 -11.38 -4.35 -12.10
CA LEU A 128 -11.94 -3.08 -11.64
C LEU A 128 -12.67 -3.22 -10.30
N MET A 129 -13.51 -4.25 -10.15
CA MET A 129 -14.25 -4.50 -8.90
C MET A 129 -13.29 -4.74 -7.72
N ASN A 130 -12.27 -5.57 -7.91
CA ASN A 130 -11.27 -5.86 -6.87
C ASN A 130 -10.43 -4.62 -6.52
N GLY A 131 -10.04 -3.82 -7.52
CA GLY A 131 -9.31 -2.59 -7.29
C GLY A 131 -10.14 -1.53 -6.55
N LEU A 132 -11.41 -1.34 -6.94
CA LEU A 132 -12.33 -0.44 -6.24
C LEU A 132 -12.62 -0.92 -4.81
N LEU A 133 -12.82 -2.23 -4.61
CA LEU A 133 -12.94 -2.82 -3.28
C LEU A 133 -11.69 -2.54 -2.44
N SER A 134 -10.50 -2.67 -3.01
CA SER A 134 -9.24 -2.39 -2.31
C SER A 134 -9.15 -0.93 -1.85
N ILE A 135 -9.55 0.04 -2.70
CA ILE A 135 -9.62 1.45 -2.32
C ILE A 135 -10.61 1.65 -1.17
N ALA A 136 -11.81 1.06 -1.25
CA ALA A 136 -12.81 1.15 -0.20
C ALA A 136 -12.36 0.52 1.12
N LEU A 137 -11.65 -0.60 1.06
CA LEU A 137 -11.10 -1.29 2.24
C LEU A 137 -10.00 -0.48 2.90
N VAL A 138 -9.07 0.10 2.13
CA VAL A 138 -8.04 0.99 2.67
C VAL A 138 -8.70 2.21 3.32
N TYR A 139 -9.63 2.87 2.63
CA TYR A 139 -10.40 3.98 3.20
C TYR A 139 -11.09 3.59 4.52
N GLY A 140 -11.77 2.45 4.53
CA GLY A 140 -12.44 1.91 5.71
C GLY A 140 -11.46 1.62 6.86
N ALA A 141 -10.30 1.03 6.57
CA ALA A 141 -9.26 0.76 7.56
C ALA A 141 -8.74 2.06 8.20
N PHE A 142 -8.47 3.10 7.41
CA PHE A 142 -8.07 4.41 7.94
C PHE A 142 -9.17 5.06 8.78
N LYS A 143 -10.43 4.96 8.36
CA LYS A 143 -11.58 5.43 9.14
C LYS A 143 -11.72 4.67 10.46
N LEU A 144 -11.46 3.37 10.48
CA LEU A 144 -11.45 2.55 11.70
C LEU A 144 -10.29 2.89 12.62
N LEU A 145 -9.08 3.09 12.08
CA LEU A 145 -7.93 3.57 12.85
C LEU A 145 -8.23 4.92 13.50
N HIS A 146 -8.76 5.84 12.72
CA HIS A 146 -9.21 7.14 13.19
C HIS A 146 -10.25 7.00 14.31
N TRP A 147 -11.24 6.13 14.14
CA TRP A 147 -12.26 5.91 15.16
C TRP A 147 -11.70 5.26 16.44
N SER A 148 -10.68 4.41 16.31
CA SER A 148 -10.08 3.68 17.43
C SER A 148 -9.43 4.61 18.47
N ILE A 149 -8.96 5.80 18.05
CA ILE A 149 -8.42 6.84 18.94
C ILE A 149 -9.46 7.27 20.00
N TYR A 150 -10.75 7.21 19.65
CA TYR A 150 -11.83 7.67 20.54
C TYR A 150 -12.34 6.60 21.49
N ILE A 151 -12.01 5.33 21.26
CA ILE A 151 -12.52 4.22 22.05
C ILE A 151 -11.56 4.01 23.23
N LYS A 152 -11.76 4.77 24.31
CA LYS A 152 -11.04 4.57 25.60
C LYS A 152 -11.65 3.47 26.47
N LYS A 153 -12.71 2.81 26.01
CA LYS A 153 -13.45 1.80 26.80
C LYS A 153 -12.70 0.46 26.78
N GLN A 154 -12.54 -0.16 27.95
CA GLN A 154 -12.00 -1.53 28.02
C GLN A 154 -13.03 -2.51 27.44
N ILE A 155 -12.69 -3.11 26.31
CA ILE A 155 -13.49 -4.15 25.65
C ILE A 155 -12.96 -5.52 26.07
N PRO A 156 -13.81 -6.49 26.45
CA PRO A 156 -13.39 -7.87 26.74
C PRO A 156 -12.54 -8.47 25.62
N LYS A 157 -11.49 -9.22 25.97
CA LYS A 157 -10.53 -9.80 25.02
C LYS A 157 -11.22 -10.62 23.92
N ILE A 158 -12.24 -11.40 24.26
CA ILE A 158 -12.97 -12.23 23.30
C ILE A 158 -13.74 -11.40 22.25
N ILE A 159 -14.36 -10.31 22.68
CA ILE A 159 -15.10 -9.40 21.78
C ILE A 159 -14.10 -8.70 20.85
N LYS A 160 -12.96 -8.25 21.39
CA LYS A 160 -11.88 -7.65 20.58
C LYS A 160 -11.35 -8.64 19.54
N PHE A 161 -11.14 -9.90 19.92
CA PHE A 161 -10.72 -10.95 19.00
C PHE A 161 -11.76 -11.17 17.89
N LEU A 162 -13.03 -11.38 18.24
CA LEU A 162 -14.10 -11.61 17.25
C LEU A 162 -14.25 -10.42 16.30
N PHE A 163 -14.17 -9.19 16.82
CA PHE A 163 -14.23 -7.98 15.99
C PHE A 163 -13.09 -7.94 14.97
N VAL A 164 -11.85 -8.16 15.40
CA VAL A 164 -10.68 -8.19 14.49
C VAL A 164 -10.80 -9.33 13.49
N TRP A 165 -11.23 -10.51 13.95
CA TRP A 165 -11.39 -11.68 13.07
C TRP A 165 -12.42 -11.43 11.97
N ILE A 166 -13.61 -10.93 12.31
CA ILE A 166 -14.66 -10.56 11.33
C ILE A 166 -14.12 -9.49 10.37
N LEU A 167 -13.45 -8.46 10.90
CA LEU A 167 -12.89 -7.38 10.10
C LEU A 167 -11.87 -7.89 9.06
N THR A 168 -11.12 -8.95 9.38
CA THR A 168 -10.18 -9.58 8.43
C THR A 168 -10.86 -10.54 7.45
N MET A 169 -11.91 -11.26 7.88
CA MET A 169 -12.59 -12.25 7.04
C MET A 169 -13.52 -11.62 5.99
N ILE A 170 -14.18 -10.50 6.32
CA ILE A 170 -15.07 -9.80 5.38
C ILE A 170 -14.36 -9.46 4.05
N PRO A 171 -13.18 -8.80 4.04
CA PRO A 171 -12.41 -8.55 2.83
C PRO A 171 -12.17 -9.80 1.99
N ILE A 172 -11.71 -10.89 2.63
CA ILE A 172 -11.40 -12.15 1.95
C ILE A 172 -12.67 -12.71 1.28
N GLY A 173 -13.78 -12.75 2.03
CA GLY A 173 -15.07 -13.19 1.53
C GLY A 173 -15.53 -12.35 0.32
N LEU A 174 -15.41 -11.03 0.39
CA LEU A 174 -15.79 -10.13 -0.71
C LEU A 174 -14.94 -10.38 -1.97
N PHE A 175 -13.61 -10.54 -1.85
CA PHE A 175 -12.76 -10.88 -2.99
C PHE A 175 -13.15 -12.22 -3.62
N VAL A 176 -13.44 -13.24 -2.80
CA VAL A 176 -13.88 -14.56 -3.28
C VAL A 176 -15.23 -14.43 -3.99
N LEU A 177 -16.21 -13.72 -3.41
CA LEU A 177 -17.52 -13.50 -4.00
C LEU A 177 -17.43 -12.79 -5.36
N ILE A 178 -16.55 -11.78 -5.50
CA ILE A 178 -16.32 -11.13 -6.80
C ILE A 178 -15.81 -12.16 -7.81
N ASN A 179 -14.81 -12.98 -7.47
CA ASN A 179 -14.27 -13.97 -8.39
C ASN A 179 -15.28 -15.07 -8.79
N LEU A 180 -16.20 -15.43 -7.89
CA LEU A 180 -17.22 -16.47 -8.15
C LEU A 180 -18.43 -15.95 -8.94
N TYR A 181 -18.90 -14.74 -8.64
CA TYR A 181 -20.17 -14.22 -9.14
C TYR A 181 -20.05 -13.08 -10.14
N ALA A 182 -18.87 -12.49 -10.33
CA ALA A 182 -18.71 -11.44 -11.31
C ALA A 182 -19.09 -11.95 -12.72
N PRO A 183 -19.80 -11.14 -13.52
CA PRO A 183 -20.13 -11.50 -14.88
C PRO A 183 -18.87 -11.89 -15.68
N LYS A 184 -18.98 -12.94 -16.50
CA LYS A 184 -17.96 -13.30 -17.51
C LYS A 184 -17.91 -12.32 -18.69
N ARG A 185 -18.59 -11.18 -18.58
CA ARG A 185 -18.53 -10.07 -19.55
C ARG A 185 -17.28 -9.23 -19.24
N GLY A 186 -16.59 -8.75 -20.26
CA GLY A 186 -15.34 -7.98 -20.09
C GLY A 186 -14.08 -8.84 -19.96
N ILE A 187 -14.15 -10.11 -20.35
CA ILE A 187 -12.95 -10.93 -20.56
C ILE A 187 -12.26 -10.44 -21.83
N VAL A 188 -11.06 -9.89 -21.68
CA VAL A 188 -10.16 -9.57 -22.78
C VAL A 188 -9.17 -10.71 -22.91
N LYS A 189 -9.22 -11.39 -24.05
CA LYS A 189 -8.30 -12.46 -24.41
C LYS A 189 -7.31 -11.94 -25.42
N ILE A 190 -6.04 -12.27 -25.24
CA ILE A 190 -4.97 -12.02 -26.19
C ILE A 190 -4.57 -13.40 -26.73
N ASP A 191 -4.83 -13.62 -28.01
CA ASP A 191 -4.55 -14.90 -28.68
C ASP A 191 -3.10 -14.95 -29.21
N PRO A 192 -2.52 -16.16 -29.37
CA PRO A 192 -1.27 -16.33 -30.10
C PRO A 192 -1.37 -15.79 -31.53
N PRO A 193 -0.33 -15.13 -32.06
CA PRO A 193 0.99 -14.88 -31.46
C PRO A 193 1.08 -13.54 -30.70
N PHE A 194 -0.02 -12.86 -30.37
CA PHE A 194 0.08 -11.55 -29.72
C PHE A 194 0.35 -11.66 -28.21
N ASP A 195 0.06 -12.80 -27.61
CA ASP A 195 0.23 -13.05 -26.17
C ASP A 195 1.70 -13.09 -25.74
N TRP A 196 2.58 -13.76 -26.48
CA TRP A 196 4.02 -13.76 -26.19
C TRP A 196 4.64 -12.38 -26.41
N ILE A 197 4.21 -11.65 -27.46
CA ILE A 197 4.65 -10.27 -27.73
C ILE A 197 4.25 -9.36 -26.56
N ALA A 198 3.02 -9.48 -26.07
CA ALA A 198 2.54 -8.68 -24.94
C ALA A 198 3.37 -8.90 -23.67
N ILE A 199 3.68 -10.17 -23.33
CA ILE A 199 4.53 -10.49 -22.17
C ILE A 199 5.92 -9.87 -22.36
N VAL A 200 6.56 -10.05 -23.52
CA VAL A 200 7.91 -9.51 -23.80
C VAL A 200 7.94 -7.99 -23.70
N ILE A 201 6.94 -7.30 -24.25
CA ILE A 201 6.84 -5.84 -24.16
C ILE A 201 6.74 -5.39 -22.70
N ILE A 202 5.88 -6.05 -21.89
CA ILE A 202 5.75 -5.70 -20.47
C ILE A 202 7.06 -5.92 -19.72
N LEU A 203 7.77 -7.02 -19.99
CA LEU A 203 9.06 -7.31 -19.37
C LEU A 203 10.12 -6.28 -19.73
N ILE A 204 10.20 -5.88 -21.01
CA ILE A 204 11.15 -4.85 -21.47
C ILE A 204 10.82 -3.52 -20.82
N LEU A 205 9.55 -3.09 -20.85
CA LEU A 205 9.13 -1.82 -20.26
C LEU A 205 9.41 -1.77 -18.75
N ALA A 206 9.10 -2.84 -18.01
CA ALA A 206 9.37 -2.92 -16.58
C ALA A 206 10.88 -2.87 -16.30
N THR A 207 11.68 -3.62 -17.04
CA THR A 207 13.15 -3.67 -16.89
C THR A 207 13.78 -2.32 -17.19
N VAL A 208 13.43 -1.72 -18.33
CA VAL A 208 13.91 -0.40 -18.75
C VAL A 208 13.53 0.64 -17.69
N TYR A 209 12.26 0.70 -17.27
CA TYR A 209 11.81 1.68 -16.29
C TYR A 209 12.60 1.59 -14.97
N VAL A 210 12.70 0.38 -14.40
CA VAL A 210 13.33 0.16 -13.08
C VAL A 210 14.83 0.43 -13.13
N LEU A 211 15.53 -0.03 -14.18
CA LEU A 211 16.98 0.15 -14.32
C LEU A 211 17.35 1.59 -14.68
N PHE A 212 16.67 2.23 -15.66
CA PHE A 212 16.97 3.61 -16.05
C PHE A 212 16.64 4.61 -14.94
N LYS A 213 15.53 4.43 -14.22
CA LYS A 213 15.19 5.29 -13.07
C LYS A 213 15.98 4.93 -11.81
N LYS A 214 16.86 3.92 -11.87
CA LYS A 214 17.69 3.43 -10.76
C LYS A 214 16.87 3.17 -9.48
N LYS A 215 15.64 2.69 -9.65
CA LYS A 215 14.71 2.45 -8.54
C LYS A 215 15.01 1.13 -7.84
N ARG A 216 16.05 1.15 -6.99
CA ARG A 216 16.52 -0.03 -6.22
C ARG A 216 15.38 -0.70 -5.44
N GLU A 217 14.45 0.09 -4.90
CA GLU A 217 13.23 -0.36 -4.19
C GLU A 217 12.33 -1.30 -5.02
N PHE A 218 12.41 -1.26 -6.36
CA PHE A 218 11.61 -2.12 -7.23
C PHE A 218 12.36 -3.33 -7.79
N TYR A 219 13.62 -3.58 -7.40
CA TYR A 219 14.39 -4.70 -7.95
C TYR A 219 13.77 -6.06 -7.61
N GLY A 220 13.24 -6.24 -6.39
CA GLY A 220 12.52 -7.47 -6.05
C GLY A 220 11.29 -7.68 -6.93
N ALA A 221 10.45 -6.65 -7.08
CA ALA A 221 9.26 -6.70 -7.94
C ALA A 221 9.63 -6.97 -9.41
N LEU A 222 10.72 -6.38 -9.91
CA LEU A 222 11.22 -6.63 -11.25
C LEU A 222 11.58 -8.11 -11.45
N VAL A 223 12.34 -8.69 -10.53
CA VAL A 223 12.71 -10.11 -10.60
C VAL A 223 11.48 -11.01 -10.53
N TYR A 224 10.51 -10.68 -9.67
CA TYR A 224 9.24 -11.40 -9.62
C TYR A 224 8.53 -11.44 -10.98
N ILE A 225 8.37 -10.28 -11.62
CA ILE A 225 7.69 -10.15 -12.92
C ILE A 225 8.49 -10.88 -14.02
N VAL A 226 9.82 -10.74 -14.04
CA VAL A 226 10.68 -11.38 -15.04
C VAL A 226 10.60 -12.90 -14.96
N ILE A 227 10.64 -13.48 -13.75
CA ILE A 227 10.55 -14.93 -13.57
C ILE A 227 9.17 -15.45 -13.94
N LEU A 228 8.09 -14.76 -13.55
CA LEU A 228 6.74 -15.12 -14.00
C LEU A 228 6.57 -15.00 -15.52
N GLY A 229 7.12 -13.95 -16.12
CA GLY A 229 7.09 -13.77 -17.56
C GLY A 229 7.88 -14.86 -18.29
N PHE A 230 9.02 -15.28 -17.74
CA PHE A 230 9.79 -16.42 -18.25
C PHE A 230 8.97 -17.72 -18.23
N PHE A 231 8.37 -18.09 -17.09
CA PHE A 231 7.47 -19.25 -17.02
C PHE A 231 6.27 -19.11 -17.97
N GLY A 232 5.73 -17.90 -18.08
CA GLY A 232 4.66 -17.61 -19.02
C GLY A 232 5.07 -17.90 -20.46
N LEU A 233 6.23 -17.42 -20.90
CA LEU A 233 6.76 -17.66 -22.24
C LEU A 233 7.04 -19.15 -22.51
N LEU A 234 7.52 -19.90 -21.53
CA LEU A 234 7.67 -21.36 -21.65
C LEU A 234 6.33 -22.05 -21.97
N LEU A 235 5.20 -21.58 -21.44
CA LEU A 235 3.89 -22.16 -21.77
C LEU A 235 3.40 -21.83 -23.19
N ARG A 236 3.98 -20.81 -23.85
CA ARG A 236 3.59 -20.42 -25.22
C ARG A 236 4.38 -21.16 -26.29
N ILE A 237 5.50 -21.79 -25.93
CA ILE A 237 6.31 -22.59 -26.84
C ILE A 237 5.72 -24.02 -26.90
N PRO A 238 5.40 -24.58 -28.09
CA PRO A 238 4.72 -25.87 -28.19
C PRO A 238 5.42 -27.03 -27.45
N GLN A 239 6.74 -27.15 -27.61
CA GLN A 239 7.53 -28.24 -27.03
C GLN A 239 7.48 -28.23 -25.49
N THR A 240 7.59 -27.05 -24.89
CA THR A 240 7.55 -26.89 -23.43
C THR A 240 6.12 -26.88 -22.89
N ASN A 241 5.13 -26.44 -23.68
CA ASN A 241 3.73 -26.54 -23.31
C ASN A 241 3.31 -28.00 -23.11
N GLU A 242 3.67 -28.89 -24.03
CA GLU A 242 3.43 -30.33 -23.90
C GLU A 242 4.10 -30.91 -22.65
N LEU A 243 5.38 -30.57 -22.42
CA LEU A 243 6.13 -31.00 -21.24
C LEU A 243 5.45 -30.57 -19.93
N PHE A 244 4.93 -29.35 -19.88
CA PHE A 244 4.27 -28.78 -18.71
C PHE A 244 2.75 -28.98 -18.67
N GLN A 245 2.20 -29.78 -19.59
CA GLN A 245 0.77 -30.09 -19.68
C GLN A 245 -0.11 -28.83 -19.70
N GLY A 246 0.29 -27.82 -20.48
CA GLY A 246 -0.39 -26.53 -20.52
C GLY A 246 -0.42 -25.82 -19.16
N GLY A 247 0.62 -25.98 -18.35
CA GLY A 247 0.73 -25.36 -17.02
C GLY A 247 0.00 -26.13 -15.92
N LYS A 248 -0.55 -27.31 -16.20
CA LYS A 248 -1.21 -28.16 -15.19
C LYS A 248 -0.24 -29.11 -14.48
N ASN A 249 0.99 -29.25 -14.98
CA ASN A 249 2.01 -30.06 -14.34
C ASN A 249 2.26 -29.56 -12.90
N PRO A 250 2.14 -30.41 -11.85
CA PRO A 250 2.29 -29.98 -10.46
C PRO A 250 3.66 -29.37 -10.15
N THR A 251 4.74 -29.95 -10.69
CA THR A 251 6.10 -29.44 -10.50
C THR A 251 6.27 -28.06 -11.13
N PHE A 252 5.74 -27.86 -12.34
CA PHE A 252 5.73 -26.55 -12.98
C PHE A 252 4.98 -25.52 -12.14
N LEU A 253 3.78 -25.85 -11.64
CA LEU A 253 2.98 -24.94 -10.80
C LEU A 253 3.72 -24.55 -9.52
N VAL A 254 4.33 -25.52 -8.83
CA VAL A 254 5.12 -25.29 -7.63
C VAL A 254 6.30 -24.37 -7.94
N LEU A 255 7.05 -24.64 -9.00
CA LEU A 255 8.18 -23.81 -9.41
C LEU A 255 7.76 -22.39 -9.81
N ALA A 256 6.70 -22.28 -10.62
CA ALA A 256 6.17 -21.00 -11.11
C ALA A 256 5.57 -20.12 -10.00
N ILE A 257 5.25 -20.69 -8.84
CA ILE A 257 4.78 -19.93 -7.66
C ILE A 257 5.92 -19.68 -6.67
N ILE A 258 6.67 -20.71 -6.28
CA ILE A 258 7.67 -20.62 -5.22
C ILE A 258 8.91 -19.86 -5.69
N LEU A 259 9.41 -20.12 -6.91
CA LEU A 259 10.66 -19.53 -7.38
C LEU A 259 10.58 -18.00 -7.49
N PRO A 260 9.54 -17.38 -8.12
CA PRO A 260 9.42 -15.93 -8.13
C PRO A 260 9.37 -15.31 -6.72
N LEU A 261 8.65 -15.93 -5.78
CA LEU A 261 8.51 -15.44 -4.41
C LEU A 261 9.83 -15.55 -3.62
N ALA A 262 10.54 -16.67 -3.76
CA ALA A 262 11.84 -16.87 -3.13
C ALA A 262 12.87 -15.85 -3.63
N LEU A 263 12.95 -15.67 -4.96
CA LEU A 263 13.86 -14.69 -5.56
C LEU A 263 13.48 -13.25 -5.21
N PHE A 264 12.18 -12.92 -5.17
CA PHE A 264 11.69 -11.64 -4.67
C PHE A 264 12.20 -11.36 -3.25
N GLY A 265 12.08 -12.34 -2.34
CA GLY A 265 12.56 -12.24 -0.96
C GLY A 265 14.07 -12.05 -0.88
N ILE A 266 14.86 -12.88 -1.59
CA ILE A 266 16.32 -12.82 -1.60
C ILE A 266 16.81 -11.45 -2.13
N VAL A 267 16.27 -11.00 -3.25
CA VAL A 267 16.68 -9.73 -3.87
C VAL A 267 16.35 -8.55 -2.97
N ASN A 268 15.15 -8.51 -2.39
CA ASN A 268 14.79 -7.45 -1.45
C ASN A 268 15.70 -7.47 -0.21
N TRP A 269 16.01 -8.64 0.35
CA TRP A 269 16.94 -8.77 1.46
C TRP A 269 18.32 -8.20 1.13
N LEU A 270 18.87 -8.53 -0.04
CA LEU A 270 20.16 -7.99 -0.52
C LEU A 270 20.12 -6.47 -0.72
N VAL A 271 19.04 -5.96 -1.32
CA VAL A 271 18.86 -4.52 -1.54
C VAL A 271 18.77 -3.77 -0.21
N PHE A 272 17.99 -4.26 0.75
CA PHE A 272 17.88 -3.66 2.09
C PHE A 272 19.20 -3.66 2.84
N ARG A 273 19.96 -4.77 2.77
CA ARG A 273 21.30 -4.84 3.37
C ARG A 273 22.22 -3.76 2.81
N LYS A 274 22.27 -3.64 1.49
CA LYS A 274 23.13 -2.63 0.83
C LYS A 274 22.70 -1.19 1.12
N MET A 275 21.40 -0.92 1.20
CA MET A 275 20.91 0.42 1.56
C MET A 275 21.22 0.81 3.00
N LYS A 276 21.35 -0.17 3.91
CA LYS A 276 21.79 0.08 5.29
C LYS A 276 23.29 0.40 5.36
N ASP A 277 24.10 -0.19 4.48
CA ASP A 277 25.54 0.06 4.43
C ASP A 277 25.88 1.41 3.75
N ASP A 278 24.97 1.95 2.93
CA ASP A 278 25.11 3.22 2.21
C ASP A 278 24.66 4.47 3.05
N ASN A 279 24.03 4.28 4.21
CA ASN A 279 23.49 5.33 5.10
C ASN A 279 24.26 5.42 6.42
#